data_AF-A0A136MX76-F1
#
_entry.id   AF-A0A136MX76-F1
#
_cell.length_a   1.000
_cell.length_b   1.000
_cell.length_c   1.000
_cell.angle_alpha   90.00
_cell.angle_beta   90.00
_cell.angle_gamma   90.00
#
_symmetry.space_group_name_H-M   'P 1'
#
loop_
_entity.id
_entity.type
_entity.pdbx_description
1 polymer ?
#
loop_
_entity_poly.entity_id
_entity_poly.type
_entity_poly.pdbx_seq_one_letter_code
_entity_poly.pdbx_strand_id
1 'polypeptide(L)'
;MHDIRLLTPMGNGSPKIILPYYTREVADKLDKAGFPLIDKLIMDEKSGKTIEEGFDNYCKTLSDLKPGVTLLILHLGKEGEELEHITSRHWSRDQQYRIFTDPRLAEFIKKENIHLLGWRELKEKVWDQRDKSIKKVF
;
A
#
# COMPACT_ATOMS: atom_id res chain seq x y z
N MET A 1 -7.81 -2.17 -10.58
CA MET A 1 -6.59 -1.84 -9.81
C MET A 1 -7.07 -1.43 -8.43
N HIS A 2 -6.99 -2.33 -7.46
CA HIS A 2 -7.46 -2.08 -6.10
C HIS A 2 -6.21 -1.88 -5.24
N ASP A 3 -5.86 -0.62 -4.99
CA ASP A 3 -4.69 -0.27 -4.18
C ASP A 3 -5.11 -0.17 -2.72
N ILE A 4 -4.40 -0.87 -1.83
CA ILE A 4 -4.62 -0.80 -0.40
C ILE A 4 -3.48 0.00 0.22
N ARG A 5 -3.81 1.13 0.85
CA ARG A 5 -2.85 1.95 1.60
C ARG A 5 -2.95 1.65 3.07
N LEU A 6 -1.80 1.41 3.68
CA LEU A 6 -1.66 1.04 5.07
C LEU A 6 -0.91 2.19 5.77
N LEU A 7 -1.62 2.91 6.63
CA LEU A 7 -1.01 3.92 7.50
C LEU A 7 -0.77 3.36 8.88
N THR A 8 0.40 3.67 9.39
CA THR A 8 0.71 3.66 10.82
C THR A 8 0.89 5.13 11.25
N PRO A 9 0.84 5.46 12.57
CA PRO A 9 0.86 6.85 13.02
C PRO A 9 2.01 7.64 12.39
N MET A 10 1.69 8.82 11.85
CA MET A 10 2.62 9.71 11.16
C MET A 10 3.84 9.97 12.05
N GLY A 11 5.01 9.50 11.60
CA GLY A 11 6.27 9.90 12.21
C GLY A 11 6.53 11.38 11.91
N ASN A 12 6.75 12.19 12.94
CA ASN A 12 7.18 13.57 12.78
C ASN A 12 8.62 13.59 12.28
N GLY A 13 8.82 13.58 10.97
CA GLY A 13 10.15 13.75 10.36
C GLY A 13 10.18 13.29 8.91
N SER A 14 10.95 13.99 8.09
CA SER A 14 11.16 13.67 6.68
C SER A 14 11.60 12.21 6.52
N PRO A 15 11.15 11.50 5.46
CA PRO A 15 11.46 10.09 5.27
C PRO A 15 12.98 9.86 5.28
N LYS A 16 13.47 8.98 6.17
CA LYS A 16 14.90 8.63 6.20
C LYS A 16 15.33 7.93 4.91
N ILE A 17 14.42 7.17 4.30
CA ILE A 17 14.60 6.51 3.00
C ILE A 17 13.73 7.24 1.99
N ILE A 18 14.35 7.70 0.91
CA ILE A 18 13.65 8.30 -0.20
C ILE A 18 13.53 7.22 -1.27
N LEU A 19 12.29 6.87 -1.62
CA LEU A 19 12.06 5.94 -2.71
C LEU A 19 12.74 6.46 -3.99
N PRO A 20 13.27 5.59 -4.86
CA PRO A 20 13.97 6.01 -6.08
C PRO A 20 13.11 6.83 -7.06
N TYR A 21 11.80 6.94 -6.78
CA TYR A 21 10.84 7.76 -7.50
C TYR A 21 10.90 9.25 -7.14
N TYR A 22 11.61 9.63 -6.08
CA TYR A 22 11.85 11.02 -5.69
C TYR A 22 13.35 11.31 -5.67
N THR A 23 13.75 12.49 -6.13
CA THR A 23 15.04 13.05 -5.69
C THR A 23 14.89 13.57 -4.26
N ARG A 24 15.99 13.68 -3.51
CA ARG A 24 15.96 14.25 -2.16
C ARG A 24 15.38 15.66 -2.14
N GLU A 25 15.79 16.47 -3.10
CA GLU A 25 15.27 17.83 -3.28
C GLU A 25 13.74 17.86 -3.48
N VAL A 26 13.20 16.97 -4.32
CA VAL A 26 11.75 16.90 -4.58
C VAL A 26 11.00 16.41 -3.33
N ALA A 27 11.52 15.39 -2.66
CA ALA A 27 10.92 14.89 -1.42
C ALA A 27 10.88 15.98 -0.34
N ASP A 28 11.98 16.70 -0.13
CA ASP A 28 12.05 17.77 0.88
C ASP A 28 11.09 18.93 0.54
N LYS A 29 10.95 19.29 -0.74
CA LYS A 29 9.98 20.30 -1.19
C LYS A 29 8.54 19.86 -0.93
N LEU A 30 8.20 18.61 -1.23
CA LEU A 30 6.87 18.04 -1.02
C LEU A 30 6.54 17.91 0.47
N ASP A 31 7.49 17.44 1.28
CA ASP A 31 7.36 17.31 2.73
C ASP A 31 7.12 18.69 3.38
N LYS A 32 7.96 19.68 3.04
CA LYS A 32 7.79 21.07 3.51
C LYS A 32 6.46 21.67 3.07
N ALA A 33 5.94 21.26 1.91
CA ALA A 33 4.65 21.68 1.38
C ALA A 33 3.45 20.95 2.02
N GLY A 34 3.69 19.96 2.89
CA GLY A 34 2.66 19.17 3.56
C GLY A 34 2.03 18.10 2.65
N PHE A 35 2.71 17.67 1.59
CA PHE A 35 2.23 16.57 0.75
C PHE A 35 2.52 15.22 1.43
N PRO A 36 1.59 14.25 1.35
CA PRO A 36 1.88 12.90 1.81
C PRO A 36 2.92 12.26 0.89
N LEU A 37 4.07 11.89 1.44
CA LEU A 37 5.05 11.07 0.76
C LEU A 37 4.68 9.59 0.91
N ILE A 38 5.10 8.76 -0.06
CA ILE A 38 5.03 7.31 0.06
C ILE A 38 6.37 6.86 0.63
N ASP A 39 6.36 6.27 1.82
CA ASP A 39 7.56 5.77 2.50
C ASP A 39 7.98 4.40 1.97
N LYS A 40 7.00 3.58 1.59
CA LYS A 40 7.23 2.23 1.08
C LYS A 40 6.27 1.91 -0.06
N LEU A 41 6.82 1.45 -1.17
CA LEU A 41 6.07 0.88 -2.28
C LEU A 41 6.31 -0.63 -2.31
N ILE A 42 5.24 -1.42 -2.24
CA ILE A 42 5.29 -2.88 -2.32
C ILE A 42 4.56 -3.28 -3.60
N MET A 43 5.35 -3.77 -4.57
CA MET A 43 4.85 -4.22 -5.88
C MET A 43 5.01 -5.73 -6.09
N ASP A 44 5.78 -6.38 -5.23
CA ASP A 44 6.10 -7.79 -5.39
C ASP A 44 4.96 -8.68 -4.88
N GLU A 45 4.57 -9.65 -5.71
CA GLU A 45 3.58 -10.65 -5.35
C GLU A 45 4.10 -11.48 -4.17
N LYS A 46 3.33 -11.56 -3.09
CA LYS A 46 3.67 -12.39 -1.91
C LYS A 46 3.04 -13.78 -1.98
N SER A 47 2.69 -14.23 -3.17
CA SER A 47 1.98 -15.49 -3.37
C SER A 47 2.85 -16.69 -2.99
N GLY A 48 2.25 -17.69 -2.35
CA GLY A 48 2.87 -18.96 -1.97
C GLY A 48 2.39 -20.13 -2.82
N LYS A 49 2.96 -21.31 -2.61
CA LYS A 49 2.52 -22.56 -3.27
C LYS A 49 1.13 -22.98 -2.80
N THR A 50 0.74 -22.60 -1.60
CA THR A 50 -0.60 -22.77 -1.04
C THR A 50 -1.20 -21.44 -0.64
N ILE A 51 -2.52 -21.42 -0.39
CA ILE A 51 -3.22 -20.23 0.13
C ILE A 51 -2.65 -19.83 1.50
N GLU A 52 -2.35 -20.81 2.35
CA GLU A 52 -1.80 -20.61 3.69
C GLU A 52 -0.40 -20.01 3.64
N GLU A 53 0.47 -20.51 2.75
CA GLU A 53 1.81 -19.94 2.57
C GLU A 53 1.72 -18.50 2.05
N GLY A 54 0.82 -18.23 1.10
CA GLY A 54 0.56 -16.86 0.64
C GLY A 54 0.05 -15.95 1.76
N PHE A 55 -0.88 -16.45 2.57
CA PHE A 55 -1.43 -15.72 3.72
C PHE A 55 -0.32 -15.33 4.70
N ASP A 56 0.53 -16.29 5.08
CA ASP A 56 1.65 -16.07 5.99
C ASP A 56 2.67 -15.07 5.41
N ASN A 57 2.96 -15.15 4.10
CA ASN A 57 3.84 -14.20 3.42
C ASN A 57 3.29 -12.76 3.46
N TYR A 58 1.97 -12.57 3.28
CA TYR A 58 1.34 -11.26 3.43
C TYR A 58 1.38 -10.80 4.88
N CYS A 59 0.98 -11.63 5.85
CA CYS A 59 1.05 -11.27 7.27
C CYS A 59 2.46 -10.85 7.70
N LYS A 60 3.49 -11.58 7.28
CA LYS A 60 4.90 -11.22 7.53
C LYS A 60 5.27 -9.87 6.90
N THR A 61 4.87 -9.65 5.65
CA THR A 61 5.12 -8.38 4.97
C THR A 61 4.48 -7.20 5.70
N LEU A 62 3.27 -7.41 6.23
CA LEU A 62 2.49 -6.41 6.96
C LEU A 62 3.05 -6.15 8.36
N SER A 63 3.50 -7.17 9.09
CA SER A 63 4.13 -6.99 10.41
C SER A 63 5.48 -6.26 10.32
N ASP A 64 6.17 -6.37 9.18
CA ASP A 64 7.47 -5.74 8.96
C ASP A 64 7.36 -4.25 8.54
N LEU A 65 6.14 -3.72 8.43
CA LEU A 65 5.93 -2.31 8.09
C LEU A 65 6.48 -1.39 9.18
N LYS A 66 6.98 -0.23 8.75
CA LYS A 66 7.43 0.85 9.63
C LYS A 66 6.37 1.95 9.67
N PRO A 67 6.32 2.76 10.75
CA PRO A 67 5.57 4.01 10.80
C PRO A 67 5.69 4.82 9.50
N GLY A 68 4.57 5.12 8.86
CA GLY A 68 4.52 5.88 7.60
C GLY A 68 3.40 5.46 6.65
N VAL A 69 3.48 5.93 5.41
CA VAL A 69 2.56 5.64 4.30
C VAL A 69 3.12 4.53 3.42
N THR A 70 2.50 3.35 3.49
CA THR A 70 2.81 2.25 2.56
C THR A 70 1.74 2.15 1.47
N LEU A 71 2.18 2.04 0.21
CA LEU A 71 1.35 1.65 -0.92
C LEU A 71 1.61 0.17 -1.26
N LEU A 72 0.62 -0.69 -1.03
CA LEU A 72 0.62 -2.09 -1.43
C LEU A 72 -0.28 -2.26 -2.66
N ILE A 73 0.31 -2.65 -3.78
CA ILE A 73 -0.42 -2.86 -5.04
C ILE A 73 -0.83 -4.33 -5.14
N LEU A 74 -2.13 -4.56 -5.41
CA LEU A 74 -2.71 -5.90 -5.52
C LEU A 74 -3.42 -6.10 -6.86
N HIS A 75 -3.39 -7.35 -7.34
CA HIS A 75 -4.02 -7.79 -8.58
C HIS A 75 -5.09 -8.84 -8.27
N LEU A 76 -6.15 -8.44 -7.56
CA LEU A 76 -7.23 -9.36 -7.19
C LEU A 76 -8.01 -9.79 -8.44
N GLY A 77 -8.18 -11.10 -8.64
CA GLY A 77 -9.01 -11.66 -9.71
C GLY A 77 -9.42 -13.08 -9.35
N LYS A 78 -10.68 -13.44 -9.54
CA LYS A 78 -11.16 -14.80 -9.24
C LYS A 78 -10.72 -15.75 -10.35
N GLU A 79 -10.34 -16.96 -9.96
CA GLU A 79 -10.00 -18.02 -10.90
C GLU A 79 -11.18 -18.34 -11.84
N GLY A 80 -10.86 -18.67 -13.09
CA GLY A 80 -11.85 -19.06 -14.09
C GLY A 80 -11.33 -18.91 -15.51
N GLU A 81 -12.05 -19.52 -16.45
CA GLU A 81 -11.67 -19.59 -17.86
C GLU A 81 -11.31 -18.21 -18.44
N GLU A 82 -12.08 -17.16 -18.13
CA GLU A 82 -11.78 -15.80 -18.58
C GLU A 82 -10.39 -15.33 -18.09
N LEU A 83 -10.09 -15.50 -16.80
CA LEU A 83 -8.85 -15.00 -16.22
C LEU A 83 -7.63 -15.81 -16.69
N GLU A 84 -7.80 -17.12 -16.86
CA GLU A 84 -6.80 -18.03 -17.43
C GLU A 84 -6.37 -17.57 -18.83
N HIS A 85 -7.33 -17.15 -19.66
CA HIS A 85 -7.05 -16.61 -21.00
C HIS A 85 -6.46 -15.20 -20.99
N ILE A 86 -6.68 -14.40 -19.94
CA ILE A 86 -6.10 -13.05 -19.80
C ILE A 86 -4.63 -13.12 -19.35
N THR A 87 -4.27 -14.06 -18.47
CA THR A 87 -2.91 -14.09 -17.90
C THR A 87 -2.50 -15.47 -17.39
N SER A 88 -1.24 -15.85 -17.62
CA SER A 88 -0.63 -17.03 -17.00
C SER A 88 -0.42 -16.91 -15.48
N ARG A 89 -0.68 -15.74 -14.90
CA ARG A 89 -0.62 -15.46 -13.45
C ARG A 89 -2.01 -15.52 -12.79
N HIS A 90 -3.03 -16.05 -13.46
CA HIS A 90 -4.40 -16.16 -12.96
C HIS A 90 -4.48 -16.73 -11.52
N TRP A 91 -3.74 -17.81 -11.25
CA TRP A 91 -3.68 -18.45 -9.93
C TRP A 91 -3.18 -17.52 -8.80
N SER A 92 -2.22 -16.63 -9.09
CA SER A 92 -1.66 -15.72 -8.09
C SER A 92 -2.64 -14.58 -7.77
N ARG A 93 -3.48 -14.23 -8.73
CA ARG A 93 -4.56 -13.24 -8.59
C ARG A 93 -5.73 -13.78 -7.78
N ASP A 94 -6.07 -15.06 -7.98
CA ASP A 94 -7.09 -15.75 -7.18
C ASP A 94 -6.63 -15.92 -5.74
N GLN A 95 -5.38 -16.30 -5.54
CA GLN A 95 -4.81 -16.38 -4.21
C GLN A 95 -4.86 -15.03 -3.48
N GLN A 96 -4.49 -13.93 -4.15
CA GLN A 96 -4.65 -12.58 -3.58
C GLN A 96 -6.13 -12.28 -3.27
N TYR A 97 -7.04 -12.56 -4.19
CA TYR A 97 -8.47 -12.35 -3.98
C TYR A 97 -8.96 -13.08 -2.71
N ARG A 98 -8.62 -14.37 -2.57
CA ARG A 98 -9.04 -15.21 -1.43
C ARG A 98 -8.43 -14.73 -0.11
N ILE A 99 -7.15 -14.36 -0.10
CA ILE A 99 -6.47 -13.86 1.11
C ILE A 99 -7.04 -12.50 1.54
N PHE A 100 -7.22 -11.56 0.61
CA PHE A 100 -7.69 -10.21 0.93
C PHE A 100 -9.20 -10.10 1.13
N THR A 101 -9.93 -11.20 0.92
CA THR A 101 -11.35 -11.34 1.32
C THR A 101 -11.52 -12.25 2.54
N ASP A 102 -10.42 -12.81 3.08
CA ASP A 102 -10.44 -13.64 4.28
C ASP A 102 -10.62 -12.77 5.54
N PRO A 103 -11.63 -13.04 6.40
CA PRO A 103 -11.83 -12.28 7.63
C PRO A 103 -10.63 -12.36 8.58
N ARG A 104 -9.81 -13.42 8.52
CA ARG A 104 -8.59 -13.55 9.33
C ARG A 104 -7.59 -12.44 9.03
N LEU A 105 -7.48 -12.01 7.77
CA LEU A 105 -6.56 -10.93 7.40
C LEU A 105 -7.06 -9.59 7.94
N ALA A 106 -8.37 -9.34 7.90
CA ALA A 106 -8.96 -8.12 8.45
C ALA A 106 -8.69 -8.00 9.96
N GLU A 107 -8.85 -9.09 10.71
CA GLU A 107 -8.53 -9.11 12.14
C GLU A 107 -7.03 -8.95 12.42
N PHE A 108 -6.18 -9.55 11.58
CA PHE A 108 -4.74 -9.35 11.66
C PHE A 108 -4.35 -7.87 11.45
N ILE A 109 -4.88 -7.21 10.41
CA ILE A 109 -4.62 -5.79 10.11
C ILE A 109 -5.01 -4.90 11.30
N LYS A 110 -6.17 -5.15 11.92
CA LYS A 110 -6.61 -4.43 13.11
C LYS A 110 -5.65 -4.64 14.29
N LYS A 111 -5.22 -5.88 14.54
CA LYS A 111 -4.31 -6.23 15.63
C LYS A 111 -2.93 -5.57 15.47
N GLU A 112 -2.42 -5.50 14.24
CA GLU A 112 -1.15 -4.83 13.91
C GLU A 112 -1.27 -3.29 13.91
N ASN A 113 -2.44 -2.74 14.27
CA ASN A 113 -2.72 -1.30 14.28
C ASN A 113 -2.42 -0.63 12.92
N ILE A 114 -2.78 -1.32 11.85
CA ILE A 114 -2.62 -0.83 10.49
C ILE A 114 -3.94 -0.20 10.02
N HIS A 115 -3.88 1.07 9.66
CA HIS A 115 -5.06 1.83 9.21
C HIS A 115 -5.18 1.78 7.69
N LEU A 116 -6.28 1.19 7.19
CA LEU A 116 -6.61 1.15 5.77
C LEU A 116 -7.12 2.52 5.32
N LEU A 117 -6.48 3.13 4.33
CA LEU A 117 -6.92 4.40 3.74
C LEU A 117 -7.38 4.26 2.30
N GLY A 118 -8.57 4.78 2.03
CA GLY A 118 -9.01 5.10 0.68
C GLY A 118 -8.45 6.43 0.16
N TRP A 119 -8.41 6.60 -1.15
CA TRP A 119 -7.93 7.83 -1.80
C TRP A 119 -8.71 9.08 -1.40
N ARG A 120 -10.03 8.95 -1.22
CA ARG A 120 -10.89 10.07 -0.78
C ARG A 120 -10.51 10.54 0.63
N GLU A 121 -10.37 9.60 1.56
CA GLU A 121 -10.00 9.90 2.94
C GLU A 121 -8.59 10.51 3.02
N LEU A 122 -7.63 9.96 2.26
CA LEU A 122 -6.29 10.54 2.16
C LEU A 122 -6.33 11.97 1.62
N LYS A 123 -7.17 12.22 0.61
CA LYS A 123 -7.35 13.55 0.05
C LYS A 123 -7.88 14.50 1.11
N GLU A 124 -8.95 14.14 1.80
CA GLU A 124 -9.62 14.99 2.80
C GLU A 124 -8.72 15.27 4.02
N LYS A 125 -8.03 14.23 4.51
CA LYS A 125 -7.25 14.30 5.75
C LYS A 125 -5.83 14.86 5.56
N VAL A 126 -5.22 14.65 4.40
CA VAL A 126 -3.82 15.01 4.19
C VAL A 126 -3.67 15.97 3.01
N TRP A 127 -4.14 15.58 1.83
CA TRP A 127 -3.93 16.38 0.62
C TRP A 127 -4.55 17.77 0.77
N ASP A 128 -5.83 17.90 1.14
CA ASP A 128 -6.52 19.19 1.21
C ASP A 128 -6.05 20.10 2.35
N GLN A 129 -5.31 19.55 3.31
CA GLN A 129 -4.70 20.26 4.44
C GLN A 129 -3.31 20.84 4.11
N ARG A 130 -2.71 20.45 2.97
CA ARG A 130 -1.40 20.93 2.52
C ARG A 130 -1.37 22.44 2.28
N ASP A 131 -0.18 23.03 2.23
CA ASP A 131 -0.01 24.46 1.94
C ASP A 131 -0.48 24.80 0.51
N LYS A 132 -1.63 25.48 0.41
CA LYS A 132 -2.24 25.89 -0.87
C LYS A 132 -1.55 27.09 -1.51
N SER A 133 -0.65 27.77 -0.80
CA SER A 133 0.14 28.88 -1.35
C SER A 133 1.22 28.40 -2.32
N ILE A 134 1.58 27.11 -2.25
CA ILE A 134 2.55 26.49 -3.15
C ILE A 134 1.86 26.15 -4.48
N LYS A 135 1.90 27.14 -5.39
CA LYS A 135 1.25 27.08 -6.70
C LYS A 135 2.00 26.22 -7.73
N LYS A 136 3.27 25.89 -7.49
CA LYS A 136 4.11 25.03 -8.33
C LYS A 136 5.12 24.26 -7.47
N VAL A 137 4.90 22.96 -7.32
CA VAL A 137 5.97 22.00 -6.96
C VAL A 137 6.55 21.34 -8.21
N PHE A 138 5.90 21.56 -9.37
CA PHE A 138 6.23 21.02 -10.69
C PHE A 138 6.26 22.15 -11.72
#